data_AF-A0A1J5QXB1-F1
#
_entry.id   AF-A0A1J5QXB1-F1
#
_cell.length_a   1.000
_cell.length_b   1.000
_cell.length_c   1.000
_cell.angle_alpha   90.00
_cell.angle_beta   90.00
_cell.angle_gamma   90.00
#
_symmetry.space_group_name_H-M   'P 1'
#
loop_
_entity.id
_entity.type
_entity.pdbx_description
1 polymer ?
#
loop_
_entity_poly.entity_id
_entity_poly.type
_entity_poly.pdbx_seq_one_letter_code
_entity_poly.pdbx_strand_id
1 'polypeptide(L)'
;MADEKQKSNIWEVVKAISTVLVVIVVCVKVYLTPMALTVDFPTLLSLLLALFSVALAALFYFKATETSNTFYDNTYKFTRDIAQLLAKMESGFGERLKHLDEGYSSLRSSFQGGTQHSASENVETTKQKLEEEQQEVRKVMEDRNRIVRDLIERSQLQKEQKEQVTAQLKSKEEELLQMQREVEKLNRRLAMERLRRRRELSEGGPDDVGMHHYTRTNVIEKIGRERVLESSPSTIRRLFGRLVDDLPRGYIADLERLGYFDGNLTGNGAEYLRTMARRDDA
;
A
#
# COMPACT_ATOMS: atom_id res chain seq x y z
N MET A 1 -5.67 88.60 -0.26
CA MET A 1 -5.03 87.49 -1.00
C MET A 1 -3.67 87.84 -1.61
N ALA A 2 -3.33 89.11 -1.92
CA ALA A 2 -1.99 89.47 -2.42
C ALA A 2 -0.89 89.49 -1.34
N ASP A 3 -1.26 89.77 -0.09
CA ASP A 3 -0.31 90.00 1.02
C ASP A 3 0.30 88.70 1.60
N GLU A 4 -0.47 87.60 1.60
CA GLU A 4 0.05 86.28 2.05
C GLU A 4 1.07 85.67 1.08
N LYS A 5 0.87 85.86 -0.24
CA LYS A 5 1.82 85.39 -1.27
C LYS A 5 3.15 86.14 -1.20
N GLN A 6 3.13 87.41 -0.80
CA GLN A 6 4.36 88.20 -0.67
C GLN A 6 5.15 87.83 0.58
N LYS A 7 4.47 87.55 1.70
CA LYS A 7 5.09 87.07 2.95
C LYS A 7 5.76 85.69 2.81
N SER A 8 5.16 84.74 2.07
CA SER A 8 5.78 83.41 1.87
C SER A 8 7.09 83.52 1.08
N ASN A 9 7.12 84.34 0.03
CA ASN A 9 8.31 84.55 -0.79
C ASN A 9 9.46 85.19 0.00
N ILE A 10 9.16 86.15 0.89
CA ILE A 10 10.19 86.78 1.73
C ILE A 10 10.77 85.76 2.73
N TRP A 11 9.93 84.90 3.32
CA TRP A 11 10.37 83.88 4.26
C TRP A 11 11.25 82.80 3.60
N GLU A 12 10.93 82.39 2.37
CA GLU A 12 11.75 81.46 1.60
C GLU A 12 13.10 82.08 1.21
N VAL A 13 13.11 83.36 0.81
CA VAL A 13 14.35 84.08 0.51
C VAL A 13 15.23 84.22 1.76
N VAL A 14 14.66 84.54 2.93
CA VAL A 14 15.42 84.63 4.18
C VAL A 14 16.00 83.27 4.57
N LYS A 15 15.23 82.19 4.43
CA LYS A 15 15.73 80.82 4.66
C LYS A 15 16.87 80.47 3.70
N ALA A 16 16.72 80.75 2.41
CA ALA A 16 17.74 80.49 1.40
C ALA A 16 19.03 81.27 1.66
N ILE A 17 18.93 82.56 2.01
CA ILE A 17 20.09 83.37 2.38
C ILE A 17 20.73 82.84 3.66
N SER A 18 19.94 82.45 4.67
CA SER A 18 20.45 81.88 5.91
C SER A 18 21.17 80.56 5.69
N THR A 19 20.66 79.65 4.85
CA THR A 19 21.35 78.40 4.53
C THR A 19 22.62 78.65 3.75
N VAL A 20 22.61 79.55 2.76
CA VAL A 20 23.81 79.93 2.01
C VAL A 20 24.87 80.53 2.94
N LEU A 21 24.48 81.38 3.88
CA LEU A 21 25.40 82.00 4.83
C LEU A 21 26.02 80.96 5.77
N VAL A 22 25.22 80.00 6.28
CA VAL A 22 25.73 78.89 7.09
C VAL A 22 26.72 78.03 6.29
N VAL A 23 26.39 77.71 5.03
CA VAL A 23 27.29 76.94 4.15
C VAL A 23 28.60 77.70 3.93
N ILE A 24 28.56 79.01 3.66
CA ILE A 24 29.75 79.83 3.48
C ILE A 24 30.60 79.85 4.76
N VAL A 25 29.98 80.03 5.94
CA VAL A 25 30.70 80.04 7.22
C VAL A 25 31.38 78.69 7.48
N VAL A 26 30.69 77.58 7.18
CA VAL A 26 31.26 76.23 7.30
C VAL A 26 32.42 76.05 6.32
N CYS A 27 32.26 76.43 5.05
CA CYS A 27 33.33 76.34 4.05
C CYS A 27 34.56 77.18 4.44
N VAL A 28 34.36 78.41 4.91
CA VAL A 28 35.45 79.30 5.36
C VAL A 28 36.14 78.71 6.60
N LYS A 29 35.39 78.17 7.56
CA LYS A 29 35.96 77.50 8.73
C LYS A 29 36.74 76.24 8.33
N VAL A 30 36.24 75.44 7.40
CA VAL A 30 36.93 74.25 6.89
C VAL A 30 38.20 74.63 6.12
N TYR A 31 38.18 75.72 5.35
CA TYR A 31 39.33 76.20 4.59
C TYR A 31 40.42 76.82 5.48
N LEU A 32 40.03 77.61 6.49
CA LEU A 32 40.96 78.25 7.44
C LEU A 32 41.53 77.28 8.47
N THR A 33 40.85 76.16 8.72
CA THR A 33 41.39 75.09 9.56
C THR A 33 42.36 74.29 8.71
N PRO A 34 43.67 74.27 9.01
CA PRO A 34 44.59 73.35 8.35
C PRO A 34 44.23 71.93 8.80
N MET A 35 43.26 71.32 8.11
CA MET A 35 43.00 69.89 8.19
C MET A 35 44.15 69.20 7.48
N ALA A 36 45.29 69.10 8.17
CA ALA A 36 46.32 68.15 7.85
C ALA A 36 45.71 66.75 8.08
N LEU A 37 44.97 66.26 7.09
CA LEU A 37 44.57 64.86 6.97
C LEU A 37 45.84 64.05 6.71
N THR A 38 46.70 63.96 7.72
CA THR A 38 47.74 62.94 7.78
C THR A 38 47.03 61.64 8.12
N VAL A 39 46.35 61.07 7.13
CA VAL A 39 45.79 59.73 7.26
C VAL A 39 47.00 58.81 7.32
N ASP A 40 47.37 58.43 8.54
CA ASP A 40 48.46 57.51 8.78
C ASP A 40 48.12 56.20 8.07
N PHE A 41 49.11 55.54 7.45
CA PHE A 41 48.87 54.35 6.64
C PHE A 41 48.03 53.27 7.36
N PRO A 42 48.21 53.02 8.68
CA PRO A 42 47.34 52.11 9.44
C PRO A 42 45.86 52.54 9.48
N THR A 43 45.57 53.83 9.54
CA THR A 43 44.20 54.37 9.54
C THR A 43 43.55 54.16 8.18
N LEU A 44 44.28 54.36 7.08
CA LEU A 44 43.80 54.07 5.73
C LEU A 44 43.53 52.58 5.54
N LEU A 45 44.45 51.72 6.01
CA LEU A 45 44.30 50.27 5.96
C LEU A 45 43.08 49.81 6.77
N SER A 46 42.88 50.35 7.97
CA SER A 46 41.72 50.03 8.81
C SER A 46 40.41 50.48 8.20
N LEU A 47 40.36 51.67 7.56
CA LEU A 47 39.18 52.16 6.86
C LEU A 47 38.84 51.27 5.66
N LEU A 48 39.85 50.87 4.90
CA LEU A 48 39.71 49.95 3.77
C LEU A 48 39.16 48.60 4.24
N LEU A 49 39.73 48.03 5.32
CA LEU A 49 39.31 46.75 5.88
C LEU A 49 37.88 46.80 6.43
N ALA A 50 37.50 47.91 7.06
CA ALA A 50 36.15 48.14 7.54
C ALA A 50 35.15 48.19 6.38
N LEU A 51 35.49 48.89 5.28
CA LEU A 51 34.64 48.96 4.08
C LEU A 51 34.46 47.57 3.44
N PHE A 52 35.53 46.78 3.33
CA PHE A 52 35.45 45.40 2.86
C PHE A 52 34.63 44.49 3.78
N SER A 53 34.74 44.66 5.10
CA SER A 53 33.94 43.88 6.06
C SER A 53 32.45 44.15 5.90
N VAL A 54 32.05 45.43 5.76
CA VAL A 54 30.64 45.79 5.53
C VAL A 54 30.15 45.26 4.19
N ALA A 55 30.96 45.37 3.13
CA ALA A 55 30.61 44.85 1.80
C ALA A 55 30.45 43.33 1.80
N LEU A 56 31.37 42.60 2.44
CA LEU A 56 31.29 41.15 2.58
C LEU A 56 30.10 40.71 3.43
N ALA A 57 29.79 41.42 4.51
CA ALA A 57 28.60 41.15 5.33
C ALA A 57 27.30 41.32 4.52
N ALA A 58 27.21 42.39 3.71
CA ALA A 58 26.06 42.60 2.83
C ALA A 58 25.95 41.49 1.76
N LEU A 59 27.06 41.08 1.15
CA LEU A 59 27.09 39.96 0.19
C LEU A 59 26.67 38.63 0.84
N PHE A 60 27.13 38.34 2.05
CA PHE A 60 26.70 37.16 2.79
C PHE A 60 25.22 37.21 3.15
N TYR A 61 24.70 38.38 3.53
CA TYR A 61 23.28 38.56 3.82
C TYR A 61 22.41 38.28 2.57
N PHE A 62 22.76 38.86 1.42
CA PHE A 62 22.00 38.63 0.18
C PHE A 62 22.08 37.18 -0.27
N LYS A 63 23.28 36.57 -0.22
CA LYS A 63 23.46 35.17 -0.62
C LYS A 63 22.76 34.20 0.33
N ALA A 64 22.79 34.45 1.63
CA ALA A 64 22.05 33.66 2.61
C ALA A 64 20.53 33.79 2.41
N THR A 65 20.03 34.99 2.08
CA THR A 65 18.61 35.23 1.79
C THR A 65 18.16 34.51 0.52
N GLU A 66 18.95 34.59 -0.56
CA GLU A 66 18.68 33.89 -1.82
C GLU A 66 18.70 32.37 -1.66
N THR A 67 19.68 31.86 -0.90
CA THR A 67 19.79 30.42 -0.58
C THR A 67 18.61 29.98 0.29
N SER A 68 18.20 30.79 1.27
CA SER A 68 17.07 30.50 2.16
C SER A 68 15.74 30.45 1.40
N ASN A 69 15.47 31.43 0.53
CA ASN A 69 14.27 31.43 -0.30
C ASN A 69 14.24 30.23 -1.25
N THR A 70 15.36 29.90 -1.87
CA THR A 70 15.48 28.71 -2.74
C THR A 70 15.26 27.42 -1.94
N PHE A 71 15.77 27.35 -0.71
CA PHE A 71 15.57 26.22 0.18
C PHE A 71 14.10 26.06 0.58
N TYR A 72 13.39 27.14 0.92
CA TYR A 72 11.97 27.08 1.24
C TYR A 72 11.12 26.68 0.03
N ASP A 73 11.38 27.24 -1.15
CA ASP A 73 10.67 26.88 -2.38
C ASP A 73 10.87 25.39 -2.73
N ASN A 74 12.11 24.90 -2.59
CA ASN A 74 12.42 23.50 -2.84
C ASN A 74 11.79 22.59 -1.78
N THR A 75 11.80 22.99 -0.50
CA THR A 75 11.17 22.24 0.59
C THR A 75 9.66 22.16 0.40
N TYR A 76 9.03 23.26 -0.01
CA TYR A 76 7.61 23.31 -0.29
C TYR A 76 7.24 22.45 -1.50
N LYS A 77 7.99 22.57 -2.61
CA LYS A 77 7.81 21.70 -3.79
C LYS A 77 8.00 20.22 -3.42
N PHE A 78 9.06 19.90 -2.68
CA PHE A 78 9.33 18.53 -2.24
C PHE A 78 8.20 17.97 -1.37
N THR A 79 7.70 18.75 -0.41
CA THR A 79 6.57 18.35 0.45
C THR A 79 5.30 18.14 -0.37
N ARG A 80 5.01 19.04 -1.32
CA ARG A 80 3.86 18.92 -2.22
C ARG A 80 3.98 17.69 -3.12
N ASP A 81 5.15 17.43 -3.66
CA ASP A 81 5.39 16.29 -4.55
C ASP A 81 5.29 14.97 -3.77
N ILE A 82 5.75 14.92 -2.50
CA ILE A 82 5.49 13.79 -1.58
C ILE A 82 3.99 13.62 -1.37
N ALA A 83 3.25 14.69 -1.05
CA ALA A 83 1.81 14.61 -0.81
C ALA A 83 1.06 14.11 -2.06
N GLN A 84 1.45 14.56 -3.25
CA GLN A 84 0.90 14.07 -4.52
C GLN A 84 1.25 12.60 -4.78
N LEU A 85 2.49 12.19 -4.48
CA LEU A 85 2.90 10.80 -4.58
C LEU A 85 2.07 9.92 -3.63
N LEU A 86 1.84 10.38 -2.40
CA LEU A 86 1.04 9.70 -1.39
C LEU A 86 -0.42 9.57 -1.83
N ALA A 87 -1.02 10.64 -2.36
CA ALA A 87 -2.37 10.61 -2.93
C ALA A 87 -2.48 9.64 -4.13
N LYS A 88 -1.47 9.61 -5.00
CA LYS A 88 -1.41 8.67 -6.14
C LYS A 88 -1.19 7.23 -5.68
N MET A 89 -0.43 7.02 -4.61
CA MET A 89 -0.27 5.71 -3.99
C MET A 89 -1.59 5.28 -3.33
N GLU A 90 -2.27 6.16 -2.60
CA GLU A 90 -3.59 5.88 -2.02
C GLU A 90 -4.61 5.51 -3.10
N SER A 91 -4.65 6.25 -4.22
CA SER A 91 -5.53 5.91 -5.34
C SER A 91 -5.14 4.59 -6.00
N GLY A 92 -3.83 4.35 -6.22
CA GLY A 92 -3.32 3.13 -6.82
C GLY A 92 -3.49 1.89 -5.92
N PHE A 93 -3.35 2.03 -4.61
CA PHE A 93 -3.64 0.99 -3.64
C PHE A 93 -5.14 0.74 -3.52
N GLY A 94 -5.97 1.80 -3.50
CA GLY A 94 -7.42 1.68 -3.50
C GLY A 94 -7.95 0.95 -4.73
N GLU A 95 -7.42 1.26 -5.91
CA GLU A 95 -7.79 0.60 -7.16
C GLU A 95 -7.34 -0.87 -7.19
N ARG A 96 -6.09 -1.16 -6.76
CA ARG A 96 -5.60 -2.54 -6.64
C ARG A 96 -6.35 -3.35 -5.58
N LEU A 97 -6.72 -2.75 -4.45
CA LEU A 97 -7.55 -3.39 -3.41
C LEU A 97 -8.95 -3.69 -3.93
N LYS A 98 -9.56 -2.75 -4.67
CA LYS A 98 -10.86 -2.97 -5.32
C LYS A 98 -10.79 -4.11 -6.34
N HIS A 99 -9.74 -4.14 -7.15
CA HIS A 99 -9.50 -5.22 -8.12
C HIS A 99 -9.24 -6.57 -7.42
N LEU A 100 -8.58 -6.57 -6.26
CA LEU A 100 -8.37 -7.76 -5.45
C LEU A 100 -9.68 -8.26 -4.82
N ASP A 101 -10.56 -7.37 -4.36
CA ASP A 101 -11.88 -7.73 -3.82
C ASP A 101 -12.83 -8.29 -4.91
N GLU A 102 -12.82 -7.66 -6.09
CA GLU A 102 -13.52 -8.16 -7.29
C GLU A 102 -12.94 -9.50 -7.79
N GLY A 103 -11.61 -9.64 -7.77
CA GLY A 103 -10.92 -10.90 -8.06
C GLY A 103 -11.24 -12.01 -7.04
N TYR A 104 -11.35 -11.67 -5.76
CA TYR A 104 -11.64 -12.63 -4.70
C TYR A 104 -13.11 -13.05 -4.70
N SER A 105 -14.02 -12.14 -4.99
CA SER A 105 -15.46 -12.42 -5.12
C SER A 105 -15.78 -13.28 -6.36
N SER A 106 -15.10 -13.04 -7.49
CA SER A 106 -15.20 -13.88 -8.69
C SER A 106 -14.57 -15.27 -8.52
N LEU A 107 -13.47 -15.36 -7.78
CA LEU A 107 -12.89 -16.65 -7.37
C LEU A 107 -13.82 -17.40 -6.40
N ARG A 108 -14.44 -16.70 -5.45
CA ARG A 108 -15.43 -17.29 -4.52
C ARG A 108 -16.68 -17.77 -5.24
N SER A 109 -17.19 -17.01 -6.21
CA SER A 109 -18.35 -17.41 -7.01
C SER A 109 -18.04 -18.60 -7.92
N SER A 110 -16.83 -18.66 -8.48
CA SER A 110 -16.34 -19.80 -9.29
C SER A 110 -16.06 -21.05 -8.44
N PHE A 111 -15.72 -20.89 -7.15
CA PHE A 111 -15.58 -22.02 -6.22
C PHE A 111 -16.93 -22.51 -5.68
N GLN A 112 -17.95 -21.64 -5.66
CA GLN A 112 -19.29 -21.94 -5.14
C GLN A 112 -20.24 -22.46 -6.23
N GLY A 113 -19.99 -22.13 -7.50
CA GLY A 113 -20.64 -22.71 -8.67
C GLY A 113 -19.98 -24.02 -9.07
N GLY A 114 -20.46 -25.13 -8.51
CA GLY A 114 -19.85 -26.44 -8.67
C GLY A 114 -19.68 -26.91 -10.13
N THR A 115 -18.52 -27.52 -10.40
CA THR A 115 -18.37 -28.76 -11.18
C THR A 115 -16.95 -29.30 -11.00
N GLN A 116 -16.84 -30.59 -10.62
CA GLN A 116 -15.58 -31.27 -10.30
C GLN A 116 -14.70 -31.62 -11.52
N HIS A 117 -14.98 -31.09 -12.72
CA HIS A 117 -14.27 -31.49 -13.95
C HIS A 117 -13.17 -30.53 -14.44
N SER A 118 -13.02 -29.33 -13.87
CA SER A 118 -12.02 -28.34 -14.33
C SER A 118 -10.79 -28.22 -13.42
N ALA A 119 -10.61 -29.12 -12.45
CA ALA A 119 -9.55 -29.01 -11.45
C ALA A 119 -8.13 -29.27 -12.00
N SER A 120 -7.98 -29.86 -13.19
CA SER A 120 -6.66 -30.13 -13.79
C SER A 120 -6.18 -28.98 -14.68
N GLU A 121 -7.06 -28.39 -15.50
CA GLU A 121 -6.71 -27.34 -16.46
C GLU A 121 -6.46 -25.97 -15.78
N ASN A 122 -7.11 -25.74 -14.63
CA ASN A 122 -6.93 -24.52 -13.84
C ASN A 122 -5.60 -24.48 -13.06
N VAL A 123 -4.93 -25.61 -12.82
CA VAL A 123 -3.66 -25.64 -12.07
C VAL A 123 -2.48 -25.29 -12.98
N GLU A 124 -2.51 -25.72 -14.24
CA GLU A 124 -1.49 -25.40 -15.25
C GLU A 124 -1.49 -23.90 -15.58
N THR A 125 -2.69 -23.33 -15.82
CA THR A 125 -2.89 -21.91 -16.10
C THR A 125 -2.55 -21.02 -14.91
N THR A 126 -2.80 -21.48 -13.68
CA THR A 126 -2.39 -20.76 -12.47
C THR A 126 -0.88 -20.82 -12.24
N LYS A 127 -0.20 -21.91 -12.59
CA LYS A 127 1.28 -21.98 -12.56
C LYS A 127 1.92 -21.03 -13.58
N GLN A 128 1.41 -21.00 -14.80
CA GLN A 128 1.91 -20.08 -15.84
C GLN A 128 1.75 -18.61 -15.44
N LYS A 129 0.58 -18.23 -14.91
CA LYS A 129 0.36 -16.86 -14.42
C LYS A 129 1.26 -16.50 -13.25
N LEU A 130 1.55 -17.44 -12.37
CA LEU A 130 2.48 -17.23 -11.25
C LEU A 130 3.93 -17.09 -11.73
N GLU A 131 4.34 -17.84 -12.75
CA GLU A 131 5.66 -17.71 -13.38
C GLU A 131 5.80 -16.38 -14.13
N GLU A 132 4.76 -15.94 -14.85
CA GLU A 132 4.71 -14.62 -15.49
C GLU A 132 4.79 -13.49 -14.46
N GLU A 133 3.99 -13.54 -13.39
CA GLU A 133 4.05 -12.55 -12.31
C GLU A 133 5.42 -12.53 -11.63
N GLN A 134 6.06 -13.70 -11.40
CA GLN A 134 7.42 -13.75 -10.88
C GLN A 134 8.44 -13.14 -11.85
N GLN A 135 8.27 -13.32 -13.16
CA GLN A 135 9.12 -12.70 -14.17
C GLN A 135 8.92 -11.18 -14.23
N GLU A 136 7.69 -10.70 -14.15
CA GLU A 136 7.41 -9.26 -14.09
C GLU A 136 7.98 -8.62 -12.83
N VAL A 137 7.84 -9.26 -11.66
CA VAL A 137 8.44 -8.78 -10.42
C VAL A 137 9.97 -8.71 -10.54
N ARG A 138 10.62 -9.68 -11.19
CA ARG A 138 12.06 -9.63 -11.46
C ARG A 138 12.44 -8.47 -12.38
N LYS A 139 11.70 -8.25 -13.48
CA LYS A 139 11.93 -7.12 -14.39
C LYS A 139 11.78 -5.77 -13.69
N VAL A 140 10.75 -5.62 -12.86
CA VAL A 140 10.50 -4.40 -12.08
C VAL A 140 11.62 -4.18 -11.06
N MET A 141 12.16 -5.23 -10.44
CA MET A 141 13.33 -5.12 -9.56
C MET A 141 14.60 -4.71 -10.32
N GLU A 142 14.84 -5.26 -11.51
CA GLU A 142 15.99 -4.87 -12.34
C GLU A 142 15.90 -3.42 -12.82
N ASP A 143 14.73 -2.96 -13.24
CA ASP A 143 14.50 -1.57 -13.64
C ASP A 143 14.66 -0.61 -12.45
N ARG A 144 14.15 -0.98 -11.26
CA ARG A 144 14.40 -0.21 -10.03
C ARG A 144 15.90 -0.09 -9.77
N ASN A 145 16.66 -1.18 -9.90
CA ASN A 145 18.09 -1.18 -9.66
C ASN A 145 18.86 -0.33 -10.67
N ARG A 146 18.43 -0.32 -11.93
CA ARG A 146 18.99 0.58 -12.94
C ARG A 146 18.73 2.04 -12.59
N ILE A 147 17.50 2.39 -12.21
CA ILE A 147 17.12 3.76 -11.82
C ILE A 147 17.90 4.21 -10.59
N VAL A 148 18.05 3.35 -9.59
CA VAL A 148 18.81 3.64 -8.37
C VAL A 148 20.28 3.88 -8.68
N ARG A 149 20.90 3.07 -9.56
CA ARG A 149 22.29 3.30 -9.99
C ARG A 149 22.45 4.61 -10.74
N ASP A 150 21.54 4.93 -11.65
CA ASP A 150 21.55 6.19 -12.40
C ASP A 150 21.36 7.39 -11.47
N LEU A 151 20.51 7.29 -10.45
CA LEU A 151 20.35 8.32 -9.41
C LEU A 151 21.64 8.52 -8.60
N ILE A 152 22.29 7.44 -8.22
CA ILE A 152 23.54 7.45 -7.45
C ILE A 152 24.72 7.99 -8.30
N GLU A 153 24.71 7.80 -9.61
CA GLU A 153 25.69 8.42 -10.52
C GLU A 153 25.44 9.90 -10.76
N ARG A 154 24.17 10.33 -10.86
CA ARG A 154 23.81 11.73 -11.06
C ARG A 154 23.88 12.56 -9.77
N SER A 155 23.74 11.93 -8.60
CA SER A 155 23.91 12.61 -7.32
C SER A 155 25.39 12.93 -7.10
N GLN A 156 25.71 14.18 -6.78
CA GLN A 156 27.05 14.63 -6.38
C GLN A 156 27.42 14.15 -4.96
N LEU A 157 27.21 12.87 -4.67
CA LEU A 157 27.57 12.26 -3.39
C LEU A 157 29.09 12.01 -3.34
N GLN A 158 29.70 12.28 -2.19
CA GLN A 158 31.09 11.87 -1.93
C GLN A 158 31.23 10.34 -2.07
N LYS A 159 32.40 9.88 -2.54
CA LYS A 159 32.68 8.46 -2.82
C LYS A 159 32.29 7.53 -1.65
N GLU A 160 32.61 7.90 -0.41
CA GLU A 160 32.23 7.14 0.80
C GLU A 160 30.70 6.94 0.93
N GLN A 161 29.91 8.00 0.71
CA GLN A 161 28.45 7.93 0.87
C GLN A 161 27.81 7.08 -0.23
N LYS A 162 28.39 7.12 -1.44
CA LYS A 162 27.98 6.26 -2.56
C LYS A 162 28.25 4.79 -2.27
N GLU A 163 29.38 4.46 -1.67
CA GLU A 163 29.67 3.08 -1.24
C GLU A 163 28.76 2.62 -0.09
N GLN A 164 28.49 3.46 0.90
CA GLN A 164 27.55 3.12 1.98
C GLN A 164 26.14 2.85 1.47
N VAL A 165 25.62 3.72 0.61
CA VAL A 165 24.27 3.59 0.06
C VAL A 165 24.16 2.33 -0.81
N THR A 166 25.16 2.04 -1.64
CA THR A 166 25.16 0.82 -2.46
C THR A 166 25.29 -0.45 -1.61
N ALA A 167 26.07 -0.44 -0.53
CA ALA A 167 26.15 -1.56 0.41
C ALA A 167 24.82 -1.81 1.13
N GLN A 168 24.14 -0.75 1.60
CA GLN A 168 22.83 -0.86 2.23
C GLN A 168 21.75 -1.36 1.27
N LEU A 169 21.76 -0.89 0.02
CA LEU A 169 20.85 -1.37 -1.02
C LEU A 169 21.02 -2.87 -1.27
N LYS A 170 22.27 -3.33 -1.41
CA LYS A 170 22.57 -4.74 -1.64
C LYS A 170 22.12 -5.62 -0.46
N SER A 171 22.36 -5.18 0.77
CA SER A 171 21.89 -5.89 1.97
C SER A 171 20.37 -5.99 2.02
N LYS A 172 19.65 -4.90 1.71
CA LYS A 172 18.19 -4.89 1.69
C LYS A 172 17.59 -5.72 0.56
N GLU A 173 18.28 -5.84 -0.58
CA GLU A 173 17.89 -6.76 -1.66
C GLU A 173 18.03 -8.22 -1.25
N GLU A 174 19.13 -8.60 -0.58
CA GLU A 174 19.31 -9.96 -0.07
C GLU A 174 18.22 -10.32 0.95
N GLU A 175 17.85 -9.37 1.82
CA GLU A 175 16.77 -9.53 2.79
C GLU A 175 15.41 -9.71 2.09
N LEU A 176 15.11 -8.92 1.06
CA LEU A 176 13.89 -9.08 0.24
C LEU A 176 13.83 -10.44 -0.48
N LEU A 177 14.97 -10.90 -1.02
CA LEU A 177 15.05 -12.23 -1.64
C LEU A 177 14.81 -13.35 -0.63
N GLN A 178 15.28 -13.21 0.61
CA GLN A 178 15.00 -14.17 1.67
C GLN A 178 13.51 -14.17 2.04
N MET A 179 12.91 -12.99 2.23
CA MET A 179 11.48 -12.86 2.53
C MET A 179 10.60 -13.43 1.42
N GLN A 180 10.92 -13.18 0.15
CA GLN A 180 10.19 -13.79 -0.98
C GLN A 180 10.26 -15.33 -0.95
N ARG A 181 11.44 -15.90 -0.68
CA ARG A 181 11.59 -17.36 -0.55
C ARG A 181 10.79 -17.91 0.64
N GLU A 182 10.74 -17.18 1.75
CA GLU A 182 9.93 -17.57 2.90
C GLU A 182 8.44 -17.53 2.59
N VAL A 183 7.96 -16.48 1.91
CA VAL A 183 6.57 -16.40 1.43
C VAL A 183 6.25 -17.56 0.50
N GLU A 184 7.15 -17.89 -0.44
CA GLU A 184 6.94 -19.03 -1.33
C GLU A 184 6.91 -20.36 -0.54
N LYS A 185 7.76 -20.52 0.46
CA LYS A 185 7.79 -21.70 1.34
C LYS A 185 6.51 -21.81 2.17
N LEU A 186 6.00 -20.70 2.70
CA LEU A 186 4.74 -20.63 3.44
C LEU A 186 3.55 -20.93 2.53
N ASN A 187 3.52 -20.37 1.31
CA ASN A 187 2.49 -20.68 0.32
C ASN A 187 2.50 -22.16 -0.08
N ARG A 188 3.69 -22.75 -0.29
CA ARG A 188 3.82 -24.20 -0.55
C ARG A 188 3.31 -25.03 0.63
N ARG A 189 3.62 -24.64 1.87
CA ARG A 189 3.10 -25.30 3.08
C ARG A 189 1.58 -25.18 3.18
N LEU A 190 1.02 -24.00 2.96
CA LEU A 190 -0.42 -23.75 2.99
C LEU A 190 -1.16 -24.52 1.89
N ALA A 191 -0.58 -24.62 0.69
CA ALA A 191 -1.10 -25.44 -0.39
C ALA A 191 -1.06 -26.93 -0.05
N MET A 192 0.04 -27.43 0.51
CA MET A 192 0.16 -28.80 1.01
C MET A 192 -0.82 -29.09 2.14
N GLU A 193 -1.03 -28.16 3.07
CA GLU A 193 -1.98 -28.32 4.17
C GLU A 193 -3.43 -28.32 3.66
N ARG A 194 -3.76 -27.48 2.68
CA ARG A 194 -5.07 -27.52 2.00
C ARG A 194 -5.28 -28.83 1.24
N LEU A 195 -4.24 -29.34 0.56
CA LEU A 195 -4.28 -30.64 -0.12
C LEU A 195 -4.41 -31.79 0.88
N ARG A 196 -3.72 -31.71 2.02
CA ARG A 196 -3.79 -32.69 3.10
C ARG A 196 -5.17 -32.67 3.76
N ARG A 197 -5.71 -31.49 4.09
CA ARG A 197 -7.07 -31.33 4.59
C ARG A 197 -8.11 -31.82 3.57
N ARG A 198 -7.89 -31.57 2.27
CA ARG A 198 -8.72 -32.13 1.20
C ARG A 198 -8.60 -33.66 1.11
N ARG A 199 -7.41 -34.23 1.34
CA ARG A 199 -7.17 -35.67 1.34
C ARG A 199 -7.76 -36.35 2.58
N GLU A 200 -7.64 -35.72 3.75
CA GLU A 200 -8.30 -36.13 5.01
C GLU A 200 -9.84 -36.02 4.90
N LEU A 201 -10.34 -35.02 4.17
CA LEU A 201 -11.77 -34.93 3.79
C LEU A 201 -12.16 -35.90 2.66
N SER A 202 -11.20 -36.45 1.91
CA SER A 202 -11.40 -37.34 0.77
C SER A 202 -11.16 -38.83 1.10
N GLU A 203 -10.71 -39.16 2.32
CA GLU A 203 -10.79 -40.52 2.87
C GLU A 203 -12.24 -40.90 3.25
N GLY A 204 -13.17 -39.94 3.23
CA GLY A 204 -14.60 -40.18 2.96
C GLY A 204 -14.92 -39.67 1.56
N GLY A 205 -15.46 -40.51 0.67
CA GLY A 205 -15.61 -40.20 -0.76
C GLY A 205 -16.40 -38.92 -1.07
N PRO A 206 -16.19 -38.29 -2.25
CA PRO A 206 -16.76 -36.98 -2.62
C PRO A 206 -18.30 -36.95 -2.76
N ASP A 207 -18.96 -38.11 -2.73
CA ASP A 207 -20.40 -38.27 -2.94
C ASP A 207 -21.20 -38.31 -1.63
N ASP A 208 -20.54 -38.41 -0.48
CA ASP A 208 -21.22 -38.90 0.73
C ASP A 208 -21.60 -37.79 1.72
N VAL A 209 -20.88 -36.66 1.77
CA VAL A 209 -21.15 -35.59 2.77
C VAL A 209 -22.51 -34.94 2.55
N GLY A 210 -22.86 -34.65 1.29
CA GLY A 210 -24.16 -34.07 0.93
C GLY A 210 -25.30 -35.05 1.20
N MET A 211 -25.12 -36.32 0.82
CA MET A 211 -26.11 -37.37 1.05
C MET A 211 -26.32 -37.63 2.54
N HIS A 212 -25.26 -37.80 3.34
CA HIS A 212 -25.34 -38.01 4.79
C HIS A 212 -26.06 -36.87 5.50
N HIS A 213 -25.70 -35.63 5.17
CA HIS A 213 -26.37 -34.45 5.74
C HIS A 213 -27.85 -34.43 5.34
N TYR A 214 -28.17 -34.70 4.08
CA TYR A 214 -29.54 -34.74 3.59
C TYR A 214 -30.35 -35.86 4.26
N THR A 215 -29.80 -37.06 4.38
CA THR A 215 -30.38 -38.20 5.10
C THR A 215 -30.72 -37.82 6.54
N ARG A 216 -29.82 -37.13 7.24
CA ARG A 216 -30.04 -36.71 8.61
C ARG A 216 -31.19 -35.72 8.73
N THR A 217 -31.10 -34.59 8.01
CA THR A 217 -32.05 -33.48 8.16
C THR A 217 -33.41 -33.78 7.53
N ASN A 218 -33.46 -34.49 6.40
CA ASN A 218 -34.71 -34.61 5.63
C ASN A 218 -35.35 -35.98 5.72
N VAL A 219 -34.60 -37.03 6.08
CA VAL A 219 -35.14 -38.40 6.17
C VAL A 219 -35.31 -38.82 7.62
N ILE A 220 -34.26 -38.74 8.45
CA ILE A 220 -34.30 -39.18 9.85
C ILE A 220 -35.20 -38.27 10.68
N GLU A 221 -35.13 -36.95 10.50
CA GLU A 221 -35.99 -36.00 11.21
C GLU A 221 -37.49 -36.24 10.92
N LYS A 222 -37.84 -36.55 9.67
CA LYS A 222 -39.23 -36.81 9.26
C LYS A 222 -39.76 -38.17 9.72
N ILE A 223 -38.91 -39.20 9.77
CA ILE A 223 -39.30 -40.54 10.25
C ILE A 223 -39.35 -40.57 11.79
N GLY A 224 -38.51 -39.78 12.45
CA GLY A 224 -38.31 -39.76 13.89
C GLY A 224 -37.13 -40.64 14.29
N ARG A 225 -36.13 -40.02 14.93
CA ARG A 225 -34.86 -40.65 15.32
C ARG A 225 -35.03 -41.91 16.16
N GLU A 226 -35.84 -41.84 17.21
CA GLU A 226 -36.14 -42.96 18.12
C GLU A 226 -36.76 -44.13 17.35
N ARG A 227 -37.66 -43.83 16.41
CA ARG A 227 -38.29 -44.85 15.56
C ARG A 227 -37.29 -45.54 14.65
N VAL A 228 -36.29 -44.84 14.12
CA VAL A 228 -35.24 -45.45 13.28
C VAL A 228 -34.32 -46.36 14.10
N LEU A 229 -34.02 -46.00 15.35
CA LEU A 229 -33.14 -46.78 16.23
C LEU A 229 -33.80 -48.03 16.80
N GLU A 230 -35.07 -47.92 17.22
CA GLU A 230 -35.80 -48.99 17.93
C GLU A 230 -36.57 -49.92 17.00
N SER A 231 -36.87 -49.49 15.77
CA SER A 231 -37.67 -50.29 14.84
C SER A 231 -36.87 -51.40 14.16
N SER A 232 -37.58 -52.49 13.84
CA SER A 232 -37.07 -53.54 12.96
C SER A 232 -36.78 -53.01 11.54
N PRO A 233 -35.83 -53.61 10.80
CA PRO A 233 -35.51 -53.19 9.43
C PRO A 233 -36.73 -53.12 8.51
N SER A 234 -37.69 -54.04 8.66
CA SER A 234 -38.94 -54.07 7.90
C SER A 234 -39.82 -52.84 8.14
N THR A 235 -39.87 -52.37 9.39
CA THR A 235 -40.61 -51.16 9.77
C THR A 235 -39.92 -49.91 9.23
N ILE A 236 -38.57 -49.86 9.26
CA ILE A 236 -37.80 -48.76 8.66
C ILE A 236 -38.08 -48.66 7.16
N ARG A 237 -38.07 -49.79 6.44
CA ARG A 237 -38.43 -49.83 5.01
C ARG A 237 -39.83 -49.29 4.75
N ARG A 238 -40.81 -49.66 5.56
CA ARG A 238 -42.19 -49.17 5.43
C ARG A 238 -42.31 -47.66 5.71
N LEU A 239 -41.57 -47.16 6.70
CA LEU A 239 -41.56 -45.73 7.03
C LEU A 239 -40.87 -44.91 5.95
N PHE A 240 -39.72 -45.39 5.46
CA PHE A 240 -39.01 -44.79 4.35
C PHE A 240 -39.86 -44.80 3.08
N GLY A 241 -40.53 -45.92 2.75
CA GLY A 241 -41.39 -46.03 1.58
C GLY A 241 -42.56 -45.03 1.54
N ARG A 242 -43.02 -44.52 2.69
CA ARG A 242 -44.02 -43.43 2.73
C ARG A 242 -43.42 -42.06 2.42
N LEU A 243 -42.11 -41.92 2.56
CA LEU A 243 -41.36 -40.70 2.33
C LEU A 243 -40.73 -40.65 0.93
N VAL A 244 -40.56 -41.81 0.28
CA VAL A 244 -39.87 -41.94 -1.02
C VAL A 244 -40.42 -40.97 -2.06
N ASP A 245 -41.74 -40.82 -2.15
CA ASP A 245 -42.39 -39.96 -3.14
C ASP A 245 -42.12 -38.46 -2.91
N ASP A 246 -41.78 -38.07 -1.67
CA ASP A 246 -41.47 -36.69 -1.28
C ASP A 246 -39.98 -36.35 -1.37
N LEU A 247 -39.12 -37.32 -1.69
CA LEU A 247 -37.67 -37.13 -1.75
C LEU A 247 -37.19 -36.72 -3.15
N PRO A 248 -36.16 -35.86 -3.24
CA PRO A 248 -35.57 -35.48 -4.53
C PRO A 248 -35.06 -36.71 -5.29
N ARG A 249 -35.35 -36.77 -6.59
CA ARG A 249 -34.89 -37.87 -7.45
C ARG A 249 -33.37 -38.06 -7.45
N GLY A 250 -32.60 -36.98 -7.30
CA GLY A 250 -31.14 -37.04 -7.18
C GLY A 250 -30.69 -37.84 -5.96
N TYR A 251 -31.35 -37.64 -4.81
CA TYR A 251 -31.04 -38.37 -3.58
C TYR A 251 -31.38 -39.87 -3.71
N ILE A 252 -32.48 -40.21 -4.37
CA ILE A 252 -32.84 -41.61 -4.64
C ILE A 252 -31.82 -42.26 -5.56
N ALA A 253 -31.39 -41.57 -6.63
CA ALA A 253 -30.36 -42.05 -7.53
C ALA A 253 -29.00 -42.26 -6.82
N ASP A 254 -28.66 -41.42 -5.84
CA ASP A 254 -27.48 -41.59 -5.01
C ASP A 254 -27.59 -42.83 -4.10
N LEU A 255 -28.76 -43.08 -3.50
CA LEU A 255 -29.01 -44.29 -2.72
C LEU A 255 -28.99 -45.56 -3.58
N GLU A 256 -29.49 -45.51 -4.82
CA GLU A 256 -29.42 -46.61 -5.78
C GLU A 256 -27.97 -46.91 -6.19
N ARG A 257 -27.21 -45.86 -6.51
CA ARG A 257 -25.79 -45.95 -6.87
C ARG A 257 -24.95 -46.60 -5.75
N LEU A 258 -25.31 -46.36 -4.48
CA LEU A 258 -24.64 -46.91 -3.31
C LEU A 258 -25.24 -48.26 -2.84
N GLY A 259 -26.25 -48.79 -3.53
CA GLY A 259 -26.88 -50.08 -3.19
C GLY A 259 -27.78 -50.05 -1.94
N TYR A 260 -28.15 -48.86 -1.48
CA TYR A 260 -29.07 -48.66 -0.35
C TYR A 260 -30.54 -48.71 -0.78
N PHE A 261 -30.82 -48.58 -2.08
CA PHE A 261 -32.15 -48.60 -2.65
C PHE A 261 -32.18 -49.45 -3.94
N ASP A 262 -33.21 -50.28 -4.09
CA ASP A 262 -33.50 -51.07 -5.30
C ASP A 262 -35.02 -51.25 -5.41
N GLY A 263 -35.72 -50.24 -5.92
CA GLY A 263 -37.19 -50.13 -5.91
C GLY A 263 -37.82 -49.97 -4.52
N ASN A 264 -37.12 -50.36 -3.46
CA ASN A 264 -37.39 -50.11 -2.07
C ASN A 264 -36.07 -50.10 -1.28
N LEU A 265 -36.10 -49.64 -0.02
CA LEU A 265 -34.91 -49.58 0.82
C LEU A 265 -34.34 -50.99 1.09
N THR A 266 -33.06 -51.21 0.79
CA THR A 266 -32.40 -52.51 0.94
C THR A 266 -32.09 -52.81 2.42
N GLY A 267 -31.56 -54.00 2.73
CA GLY A 267 -31.07 -54.31 4.08
C GLY A 267 -29.98 -53.36 4.52
N ASN A 268 -29.02 -53.12 3.62
CA ASN A 268 -27.92 -52.19 3.80
C ASN A 268 -28.42 -50.74 3.94
N GLY A 269 -29.47 -50.36 3.18
CA GLY A 269 -30.09 -49.04 3.31
C GLY A 269 -30.74 -48.80 4.68
N ALA A 270 -31.40 -49.81 5.25
CA ALA A 270 -31.97 -49.70 6.60
C ALA A 270 -30.88 -49.58 7.69
N GLU A 271 -29.78 -50.28 7.51
CA GLU A 271 -28.61 -50.19 8.41
C GLU A 271 -27.87 -48.85 8.26
N TYR A 272 -27.78 -48.33 7.03
CA TYR A 272 -27.27 -47.01 6.74
C TYR A 272 -28.07 -45.91 7.48
N LEU A 273 -29.40 -45.92 7.38
CA LEU A 273 -30.26 -44.98 8.12
C LEU A 273 -30.05 -45.08 9.63
N ARG A 274 -29.88 -46.30 10.16
CA ARG A 274 -29.60 -46.52 11.59
C ARG A 274 -28.23 -45.96 12.00
N THR A 275 -27.22 -46.09 11.14
CA THR A 275 -25.88 -45.56 11.38
C THR A 275 -25.88 -44.03 11.37
N MET A 276 -26.63 -43.41 10.46
CA MET A 276 -26.80 -41.96 10.40
C MET A 276 -27.56 -41.42 11.63
N ALA A 277 -28.55 -42.17 12.13
CA ALA A 277 -29.29 -41.81 13.35
C ALA A 277 -28.44 -41.94 14.64
N ARG A 278 -27.43 -42.83 14.67
CA ARG A 278 -26.51 -43.00 15.80
C ARG A 278 -25.43 -41.92 15.89
N ARG A 279 -24.93 -41.44 14.75
CA ARG A 279 -23.85 -40.44 14.70
C ARG A 279 -24.24 -39.04 15.19
N ASP A 280 -25.48 -38.82 15.62
CA ASP A 280 -25.96 -37.51 16.16
C ASP A 280 -25.71 -37.33 17.66
N ASP A 281 -25.22 -38.36 18.37
CA ASP A 281 -24.90 -38.26 19.80
C ASP A 281 -23.44 -37.87 20.10
N ALA A 282 -22.66 -37.45 19.10
CA ALA A 282 -21.25 -37.10 19.23
C ALA A 282 -20.97 -35.65 18.81
#